data_AF-A0A6P2B2D0-F1
#
_entry.id   AF-A0A6P2B2D0-F1
#
_cell.length_a   1.000
_cell.length_b   1.000
_cell.length_c   1.000
_cell.angle_alpha   90.00
_cell.angle_beta   90.00
_cell.angle_gamma   90.00
#
_symmetry.space_group_name_H-M   'P 1'
#
loop_
_entity.id
_entity.type
_entity.pdbx_description
1 polymer ?
#
loop_
_entity_poly.entity_id
_entity_poly.type
_entity_poly.pdbx_seq_one_letter_code
_entity_poly.pdbx_strand_id
1 'polypeptide(L)'
;MKKRKKTELYTERQTVSLTPEQMRRLRELRSVRARKDGRLIHTTDLIRDAVNYYLAAQEDLPGSRRAIAKGVEVKVDALDAKVEALTTKLDGFIERVMKRSQG
;
A
#
# COMPACT_ATOMS: atom_id res chain seq x y z
N MET A 1 -30.79 6.18 4.74
CA MET A 1 -29.42 5.61 4.83
C MET A 1 -29.32 4.39 3.91
N LYS A 2 -28.59 4.48 2.79
CA LYS A 2 -28.41 3.35 1.85
C LYS A 2 -27.39 2.36 2.43
N LYS A 3 -27.81 1.12 2.71
CA LYS A 3 -26.92 0.03 3.13
C LYS A 3 -25.92 -0.27 1.99
N ARG A 4 -24.61 -0.11 2.24
CA ARG A 4 -23.56 -0.51 1.30
C ARG A 4 -23.70 -2.02 1.04
N LYS A 5 -23.88 -2.43 -0.22
CA LYS A 5 -23.83 -3.85 -0.64
C LYS A 5 -22.45 -4.39 -0.26
N LYS A 6 -22.41 -5.44 0.58
CA LYS A 6 -21.17 -6.21 0.82
C LYS A 6 -20.74 -6.76 -0.54
N THR A 7 -19.64 -6.25 -1.07
CA THR A 7 -19.03 -6.78 -2.28
C THR A 7 -18.61 -8.21 -1.95
N GLU A 8 -19.19 -9.20 -2.62
CA GLU A 8 -18.77 -10.58 -2.49
C GLU A 8 -17.32 -10.65 -2.99
N LEU A 9 -16.38 -10.72 -2.05
CA LEU A 9 -14.97 -10.87 -2.37
C LEU A 9 -14.81 -12.27 -2.97
N TYR A 10 -14.42 -12.34 -4.23
CA TYR A 10 -14.04 -13.59 -4.87
C TYR A 10 -12.91 -14.23 -4.05
N THR A 11 -13.16 -15.44 -3.55
CA THR A 11 -12.17 -16.21 -2.79
C THR A 11 -11.95 -17.53 -3.51
N GLU A 12 -10.75 -17.69 -4.07
CA GLU A 12 -10.32 -18.93 -4.69
C GLU A 12 -9.42 -19.69 -3.71
N ARG A 13 -9.65 -21.00 -3.57
CA ARG A 13 -8.76 -21.87 -2.81
C ARG A 13 -7.66 -22.36 -3.73
N GLN A 14 -6.43 -21.92 -3.46
CA GLN A 14 -5.25 -22.42 -4.14
C GLN A 14 -4.46 -23.36 -3.21
N THR A 15 -4.04 -24.50 -3.74
CA THR A 15 -3.15 -25.45 -3.06
C THR A 15 -1.73 -25.22 -3.51
N VAL A 16 -0.82 -25.01 -2.56
CA VAL A 16 0.61 -24.85 -2.83
C VAL A 16 1.35 -26.06 -2.27
N SER A 17 2.06 -26.76 -3.15
CA SER A 17 2.96 -27.85 -2.75
C SER A 17 4.29 -27.26 -2.27
N LEU A 18 4.74 -27.69 -1.09
CA LEU A 18 6.00 -27.24 -0.51
C LEU A 18 6.99 -28.39 -0.48
N THR A 19 8.25 -28.10 -0.79
CA THR A 19 9.32 -29.08 -0.68
C THR A 19 9.60 -29.42 0.79
N PRO A 20 10.19 -30.59 1.10
CA PRO A 20 10.57 -30.94 2.48
C PRO A 20 11.46 -29.89 3.14
N GLU A 21 12.37 -29.28 2.36
CA GLU A 21 13.26 -28.22 2.81
C GLU A 21 12.50 -26.92 3.16
N GLN A 22 11.55 -26.51 2.33
CA GLN A 22 10.69 -25.36 2.61
C GLN A 22 9.88 -25.57 3.90
N MET A 23 9.35 -26.79 4.10
CA MET A 23 8.63 -27.17 5.31
C MET A 23 9.53 -27.21 6.56
N ARG A 24 10.82 -27.54 6.40
CA ARG A 24 11.81 -27.46 7.49
C ARG A 24 12.03 -26.00 7.91
N ARG A 25 12.31 -25.13 6.95
CA ARG A 25 12.54 -23.70 7.20
C ARG A 25 11.33 -23.00 7.83
N LEU A 26 10.11 -23.35 7.40
CA LEU A 26 8.88 -22.81 8.02
C LEU A 26 8.75 -23.21 9.49
N ARG A 27 9.14 -24.45 9.85
CA ARG A 27 9.13 -24.92 11.25
C ARG A 27 10.18 -24.19 12.09
N GLU A 28 11.36 -23.94 11.54
CA GLU A 28 12.41 -23.14 12.19
C GLU A 28 11.93 -21.71 12.42
N LEU A 29 11.40 -21.06 11.39
CA LEU A 29 10.87 -19.70 11.45
C LEU A 29 9.74 -19.57 12.48
N ARG A 30 8.83 -20.54 12.51
CA ARG A 30 7.78 -20.64 13.53
C ARG A 30 8.37 -20.68 14.93
N SER A 31 9.40 -21.49 15.14
CA SER A 31 10.05 -21.67 16.45
C SER A 31 10.74 -20.38 16.91
N VAL A 32 11.41 -19.68 16.00
CA VAL A 32 12.05 -18.39 16.29
C VAL A 32 11.02 -17.31 16.61
N ARG A 33 9.96 -17.18 15.80
CA ARG A 33 8.92 -16.16 16.03
C ARG A 33 8.10 -16.44 17.28
N ALA A 34 7.78 -17.70 17.58
CA ALA A 34 7.09 -18.07 18.82
C ALA A 34 7.89 -17.68 20.07
N ARG A 35 9.22 -17.80 20.03
CA ARG A 35 10.11 -17.35 21.12
C ARG A 35 10.15 -15.82 21.24
N LYS A 36 10.11 -15.11 20.12
CA LYS A 36 10.19 -13.64 20.07
C LYS A 36 8.90 -12.97 20.52
N ASP A 37 7.76 -13.43 20.01
CA ASP A 37 6.47 -12.76 20.19
C ASP A 37 5.60 -13.42 21.27
N GLY A 38 6.02 -14.58 21.80
CA GLY A 38 5.29 -15.31 22.84
C GLY A 38 3.94 -15.88 22.39
N ARG A 39 3.67 -15.90 21.08
CA ARG A 39 2.38 -16.32 20.49
C ARG A 39 2.52 -17.64 19.75
N LEU A 40 1.43 -18.43 19.78
CA LEU A 40 1.28 -19.60 18.92
C LEU A 40 1.08 -19.14 17.49
N ILE A 41 2.05 -19.43 16.63
CA ILE A 41 2.02 -19.09 15.21
C ILE A 41 1.78 -20.38 14.43
N HIS A 42 0.75 -20.40 13.58
CA HIS A 42 0.50 -21.55 12.72
C HIS A 42 1.33 -21.46 11.44
N THR A 43 1.71 -22.62 10.90
CA THR A 43 2.44 -22.70 9.63
C THR A 43 1.66 -22.03 8.50
N THR A 44 0.33 -22.13 8.51
CA THR A 44 -0.55 -21.48 7.53
C THR A 44 -0.41 -19.96 7.52
N ASP A 45 -0.24 -19.33 8.68
CA ASP A 45 -0.06 -17.89 8.76
C ASP A 45 1.30 -17.47 8.18
N LEU A 46 2.34 -18.25 8.45
CA LEU A 46 3.66 -18.03 7.84
C LEU A 46 3.64 -18.17 6.31
N ILE A 47 2.88 -19.14 5.80
CA ILE A 47 2.69 -19.32 4.36
C ILE A 47 1.94 -18.11 3.79
N ARG A 48 0.87 -17.65 4.45
CA ARG A 48 0.12 -16.47 4.02
C ARG A 48 1.00 -15.23 4.01
N ASP A 49 1.79 -15.00 5.05
CA ASP A 49 2.76 -13.91 5.11
C ASP A 49 3.74 -14.00 3.94
N ALA A 50 4.37 -15.15 3.73
CA ALA A 50 5.36 -15.34 2.67
C ALA A 50 4.78 -15.08 1.28
N VAL A 51 3.56 -15.58 1.00
CA VAL A 51 2.85 -15.30 -0.25
C VAL A 51 2.53 -13.82 -0.38
N ASN A 52 2.04 -13.18 0.68
CA ASN A 52 1.77 -11.74 0.68
C ASN A 52 3.04 -10.92 0.42
N TYR A 53 4.16 -11.27 1.05
CA TYR A 53 5.45 -10.64 0.81
C TYR A 53 5.90 -10.81 -0.64
N TYR A 54 5.81 -12.02 -1.17
CA TYR A 54 6.17 -12.30 -2.56
C TYR A 54 5.34 -11.45 -3.53
N LEU A 55 4.01 -11.46 -3.37
CA LEU A 55 3.10 -10.68 -4.21
C LEU A 55 3.27 -9.17 -4.04
N ALA A 56 3.61 -8.71 -2.83
CA ALA A 56 3.84 -7.29 -2.58
C ALA A 56 5.15 -6.77 -3.18
N ALA A 57 6.15 -7.66 -3.33
CA ALA A 57 7.44 -7.36 -3.94
C ALA A 57 7.43 -7.46 -5.47
N GLN A 58 6.43 -8.12 -6.07
CA GLN A 58 6.27 -8.11 -7.53
C GLN A 58 6.00 -6.68 -8.01
N GLU A 59 6.55 -6.33 -9.16
CA GLU A 59 6.11 -5.13 -9.88
C GLU A 59 4.62 -5.25 -10.18
N ASP A 60 3.90 -4.14 -9.98
CA ASP A 60 2.46 -4.14 -10.19
C ASP A 60 2.16 -4.45 -11.66
N LEU A 61 1.31 -5.45 -11.89
CA LEU A 61 0.81 -5.74 -13.24
C LEU A 61 0.23 -4.46 -13.86
N PRO A 62 0.63 -4.08 -15.08
CA PRO A 62 0.04 -2.94 -15.77
C PRO A 62 -1.48 -3.07 -15.83
N GLY A 63 -2.20 -2.03 -15.39
CA GLY A 63 -3.67 -2.03 -15.32
C GLY A 63 -4.27 -2.73 -14.09
N SER A 64 -3.47 -3.30 -13.19
CA SER A 64 -3.96 -3.76 -11.90
C SER A 64 -4.47 -2.59 -11.04
N ARG A 65 -5.41 -2.85 -10.12
CA ARG A 65 -5.92 -1.82 -9.20
C ARG A 65 -4.80 -1.14 -8.40
N ARG A 66 -3.76 -1.89 -8.04
CA ARG A 66 -2.61 -1.38 -7.29
C ARG A 66 -1.73 -0.47 -8.16
N ALA A 67 -1.42 -0.88 -9.40
CA ALA A 67 -0.74 -0.01 -10.37
C ALA A 67 -1.51 1.30 -10.62
N ILE A 68 -2.83 1.20 -10.77
CA ILE A 68 -3.70 2.36 -10.97
C ILE A 68 -3.68 3.25 -9.73
N ALA A 69 -3.83 2.69 -8.53
CA ALA A 69 -3.80 3.45 -7.28
C ALA A 69 -2.48 4.21 -7.12
N LYS A 70 -1.34 3.53 -7.30
CA LYS A 70 -0.01 4.15 -7.28
C LYS A 70 0.14 5.25 -8.33
N GLY A 71 -0.37 5.02 -9.55
CA GLY A 71 -0.37 6.02 -10.61
C GLY A 71 -1.27 7.22 -10.31
N VAL A 72 -2.36 7.03 -9.55
CA VAL A 72 -3.24 8.10 -9.08
C VAL A 72 -2.57 8.87 -7.94
N GLU A 73 -1.96 8.20 -6.96
CA GLU A 73 -1.21 8.81 -5.87
C GLU A 73 -0.14 9.77 -6.41
N VAL A 74 0.70 9.30 -7.35
CA VAL A 74 1.74 10.15 -7.98
C VAL A 74 1.13 11.36 -8.70
N LYS A 75 -0.04 11.21 -9.33
CA LYS A 75 -0.72 12.33 -10.01
C LYS A 75 -1.31 13.32 -9.02
N VAL A 76 -1.79 12.86 -7.86
CA VAL A 76 -2.31 13.70 -6.78
C VAL A 76 -1.16 14.48 -6.16
N ASP A 77 -0.05 13.85 -5.83
CA ASP A 77 1.14 14.52 -5.30
C ASP A 77 1.64 15.62 -6.26
N ALA A 78 1.64 15.32 -7.57
CA ALA A 78 2.00 16.30 -8.60
C ALA A 78 0.98 17.44 -8.72
N LEU A 79 -0.29 17.21 -8.40
CA LEU A 79 -1.32 18.23 -8.38
C LEU A 79 -1.15 19.13 -7.14
N ASP A 80 -0.92 18.54 -5.97
CA ASP A 80 -0.69 19.25 -4.72
C ASP A 80 0.49 20.21 -4.84
N ALA A 81 1.62 19.74 -5.39
CA ALA A 81 2.78 20.60 -5.64
C ALA A 81 2.47 21.78 -6.58
N LYS A 82 1.61 21.58 -7.59
CA LYS A 82 1.18 22.67 -8.50
C LYS A 82 0.26 23.66 -7.81
N VAL A 83 -0.63 23.18 -6.94
CA VAL A 83 -1.52 24.02 -6.14
C VAL A 83 -0.69 24.89 -5.20
N GLU A 84 0.27 24.33 -4.48
CA GLU A 84 1.18 25.10 -3.61
C GLU A 84 1.95 26.18 -4.38
N ALA A 85 2.48 25.84 -5.55
CA ALA A 85 3.17 26.80 -6.40
C ALA A 85 2.25 27.93 -6.90
N LEU A 86 0.99 27.63 -7.20
CA LEU A 86 -0.01 28.63 -7.58
C LEU A 86 -0.39 29.52 -6.40
N THR A 87 -0.59 28.96 -5.21
CA THR A 87 -0.86 29.71 -3.98
C THR A 87 0.26 30.70 -3.69
N THR A 88 1.52 30.24 -3.75
CA THR A 88 2.69 31.11 -3.54
C THR A 88 2.75 32.27 -4.54
N LYS A 89 2.44 32.00 -5.82
CA LYS A 89 2.39 33.04 -6.86
C LYS A 89 1.26 34.05 -6.63
N LEU A 90 0.11 33.56 -6.15
CA LEU A 90 -1.04 34.40 -5.84
C LEU A 90 -0.74 35.31 -4.66
N ASP A 91 -0.16 34.79 -3.59
CA ASP A 91 0.25 35.59 -2.43
C ASP A 91 1.22 36.70 -2.83
N GLY A 92 2.26 36.37 -3.61
CA GLY A 92 3.20 37.36 -4.15
C GLY A 92 2.57 38.35 -5.15
N PHE A 93 1.46 38.00 -5.80
CA PHE A 93 0.68 38.95 -6.60
C PHE A 93 -0.13 39.90 -5.72
N ILE A 94 -0.84 39.37 -4.72
CA ILE A 94 -1.63 40.14 -3.76
C ILE A 94 -0.75 41.17 -3.06
N GLU A 95 0.42 40.77 -2.56
CA GLU A 95 1.36 41.69 -1.92
C GLU A 95 1.79 42.85 -2.83
N ARG A 96 2.08 42.57 -4.11
CA ARG A 96 2.46 43.60 -5.09
C ARG A 96 1.32 44.53 -5.45
N VAL A 97 0.08 44.05 -5.44
CA VAL A 97 -1.11 44.90 -5.66
C VAL A 97 -1.36 45.77 -4.44
N MET A 98 -1.32 45.19 -3.24
CA MET A 98 -1.52 45.93 -1.98
C MET A 98 -0.46 47.02 -1.79
N LYS A 99 0.81 46.73 -2.08
CA LYS A 99 1.89 47.75 -2.02
C LYS A 99 1.65 48.90 -3.00
N ARG A 100 1.04 48.65 -4.17
CA ARG A 100 0.71 49.69 -5.16
C ARG A 100 -0.50 50.54 -4.79
N SER A 101 -1.38 50.09 -3.90
CA SER A 101 -2.55 50.87 -3.49
C SER A 101 -2.30 51.73 -2.24
N GLN A 102 -1.17 51.54 -1.56
CA GLN A 102 -0.80 52.27 -0.34
C GLN A 102 0.24 53.39 -0.55
N GLY A 103 0.83 53.48 -1.74
CA GLY A 103 1.67 54.60 -2.18
C GLY A 103 0.92 55.46 -3.19
#